data_AF-A0A9D6WI21-F1
#
_entry.id   AF-A0A9D6WI21-F1
#
_cell.length_a   1.000
_cell.length_b   1.000
_cell.length_c   1.000
_cell.angle_alpha   90.00
_cell.angle_beta   90.00
_cell.angle_gamma   90.00
#
_symmetry.space_group_name_H-M   'P 1'
#
loop_
_entity.id
_entity.type
_entity.pdbx_description
1 polymer ?
#
loop_
_entity_poly.entity_id
_entity_poly.type
_entity_poly.pdbx_seq_one_letter_code
_entity_poly.pdbx_strand_id
1 'polypeptide(L)'
;MLQLLVSLAWYLVTAFIHVLLHRSLALGWGKMTKHSFWIFVPGAGACAWLLFGVVPGQLPWSALLLYLLLASTHFLFFWSFFFDARSPSAKLLFLIRRHGPITREEILTHFSDAETVLNRVNTLLYEKFIVERGNRFSAASKALPIARFMAWYRHLMKWERGG
;
A
#
# COMPACT_ATOMS: atom_id res chain seq x y z
N MET A 1 11.27 26.59 3.72
CA MET A 1 10.00 25.84 3.82
C MET A 1 9.31 25.64 2.48
N LEU A 2 9.15 26.67 1.64
CA LEU A 2 8.48 26.55 0.34
C LEU A 2 9.05 25.42 -0.54
N GLN A 3 10.37 25.31 -0.66
CA GLN A 3 11.04 24.25 -1.42
C GLN A 3 10.68 22.82 -0.94
N LEU A 4 10.52 22.62 0.36
CA LEU A 4 10.09 21.32 0.92
C LEU A 4 8.65 21.00 0.52
N LEU A 5 7.76 22.00 0.54
CA LEU A 5 6.36 21.84 0.10
C LEU A 5 6.28 21.52 -1.40
N VAL A 6 7.08 22.21 -2.22
CA VAL A 6 7.16 21.93 -3.66
C VAL A 6 7.67 20.51 -3.92
N SER A 7 8.71 20.08 -3.22
CA SER A 7 9.21 18.71 -3.31
C SER A 7 8.14 17.69 -2.91
N LEU A 8 7.42 17.92 -1.81
CA LEU A 8 6.37 17.03 -1.34
C LEU A 8 5.22 16.96 -2.37
N ALA A 9 4.74 18.10 -2.86
CA ALA A 9 3.69 18.17 -3.87
C ALA A 9 4.11 17.43 -5.15
N TRP A 10 5.35 17.64 -5.61
CA TRP A 10 5.88 16.98 -6.80
C TRP A 10 6.05 15.47 -6.63
N TYR A 11 6.48 15.02 -5.45
CA TYR A 11 6.48 13.61 -5.09
C TYR A 11 5.07 13.01 -5.17
N LEU A 12 4.06 13.67 -4.61
CA LEU A 12 2.68 13.19 -4.67
C LEU A 12 2.17 13.06 -6.12
N VAL A 13 2.50 14.02 -6.98
CA VAL A 13 2.18 13.95 -8.42
C VAL A 13 2.89 12.76 -9.07
N THR A 14 4.19 12.58 -8.82
CA THR A 14 4.96 11.46 -9.38
C THR A 14 4.39 10.11 -8.90
N ALA A 15 4.09 9.99 -7.61
CA ALA A 15 3.49 8.80 -7.02
C ALA A 15 2.11 8.51 -7.61
N PHE A 16 1.30 9.54 -7.85
CA PHE A 16 0.00 9.38 -8.52
C PHE A 16 0.17 8.87 -9.96
N ILE A 17 1.10 9.44 -10.73
CA ILE A 17 1.43 8.97 -12.09
C ILE A 17 1.94 7.53 -12.05
N HIS A 18 2.82 7.19 -11.10
CA HIS A 18 3.31 5.82 -10.89
C HIS A 18 2.17 4.83 -10.73
N VAL A 19 1.20 5.17 -9.87
CA VAL A 19 0.01 4.34 -9.61
C VAL A 19 -0.84 4.16 -10.87
N LEU A 20 -1.08 5.23 -11.63
CA LEU A 20 -1.82 5.16 -12.89
C LEU A 20 -1.09 4.34 -13.97
N LEU A 21 0.22 4.54 -14.12
CA LEU A 21 1.05 3.82 -15.08
C LEU A 21 1.15 2.34 -14.72
N HIS A 22 1.35 2.03 -13.45
CA HIS A 22 1.37 0.65 -12.98
C HIS A 22 0.04 -0.05 -13.29
N ARG A 23 -1.08 0.64 -13.08
CA ARG A 23 -2.42 0.13 -13.40
C ARG A 23 -2.64 -0.06 -14.89
N SER A 24 -2.27 0.89 -15.74
CA SER A 24 -2.45 0.77 -17.18
C SER A 24 -1.62 -0.38 -17.75
N LEU A 25 -0.38 -0.55 -17.26
CA LEU A 25 0.48 -1.68 -17.63
C LEU A 25 -0.06 -3.02 -17.12
N ALA A 26 -0.57 -3.07 -15.88
CA ALA A 26 -1.17 -4.28 -15.32
C ALA A 26 -2.45 -4.70 -16.07
N LEU A 27 -3.30 -3.75 -16.47
CA LEU A 27 -4.52 -4.02 -17.23
C LEU A 27 -4.26 -4.34 -18.70
N GLY A 28 -3.28 -3.68 -19.33
CA GLY A 28 -2.97 -3.84 -20.75
C GLY A 28 -2.16 -5.09 -21.04
N TRP A 29 -1.16 -5.41 -20.22
CA TRP A 29 -0.21 -6.50 -20.48
C TRP A 29 -0.35 -7.69 -19.53
N GLY A 30 -1.32 -7.65 -18.61
CA GLY A 30 -1.61 -8.75 -17.68
C GLY A 30 -0.46 -9.09 -16.72
N LYS A 31 0.55 -8.22 -16.61
CA LYS A 31 1.74 -8.42 -15.76
C LYS A 31 1.93 -7.22 -14.85
N MET A 32 2.13 -7.47 -13.56
CA MET A 32 2.60 -6.44 -12.64
C MET A 32 4.05 -6.09 -13.02
N THR A 33 4.26 -4.91 -13.62
CA THR A 33 5.58 -4.50 -14.09
C THR A 33 6.29 -3.65 -13.05
N LYS A 34 7.44 -4.15 -12.58
CA LYS A 34 8.40 -3.41 -11.74
C LYS A 34 8.92 -2.13 -12.42
N HIS A 35 8.82 -2.08 -13.75
CA HIS A 35 9.30 -0.98 -14.58
C HIS A 35 8.53 0.34 -14.39
N SER A 36 7.31 0.33 -13.83
CA SER A 36 6.59 1.58 -13.54
C SER A 36 7.34 2.45 -12.53
N PHE A 37 8.27 1.89 -11.76
CA PHE A 37 9.09 2.64 -10.80
C PHE A 37 10.10 3.58 -11.48
N TRP A 38 10.47 3.32 -12.74
CA TRP A 38 11.37 4.20 -13.49
C TRP A 38 10.83 5.63 -13.64
N ILE A 39 9.53 5.87 -13.42
CA ILE A 39 8.93 7.21 -13.43
C ILE A 39 9.50 8.14 -12.33
N PHE A 40 10.05 7.59 -11.23
CA PHE A 40 10.67 8.40 -10.18
C PHE A 40 12.01 9.00 -10.60
N VAL A 41 12.68 8.46 -11.63
CA VAL A 41 13.93 9.03 -12.18
C VAL A 41 13.70 10.34 -12.93
N PRO A 42 12.85 10.40 -13.98
CA PRO A 42 12.49 11.68 -14.60
C PRO A 42 11.72 12.58 -13.63
N GLY A 43 10.96 12.01 -12.69
CA GLY A 43 10.33 12.75 -11.60
C GLY A 43 11.34 13.50 -10.71
N ALA A 44 12.45 12.84 -10.33
CA ALA A 44 13.54 13.45 -9.58
C ALA A 44 14.25 14.55 -10.40
N GLY A 45 14.49 14.30 -11.70
CA GLY A 45 15.07 15.30 -12.61
C GLY A 45 14.20 16.55 -12.73
N ALA A 46 12.89 16.38 -12.89
CA ALA A 46 11.95 17.50 -12.93
C ALA A 46 11.84 18.23 -11.57
N CYS A 47 11.92 17.49 -10.46
CA CYS A 47 11.96 18.08 -9.12
C CYS A 47 13.22 18.95 -8.94
N ALA A 48 14.39 18.45 -9.35
CA ALA A 48 15.63 19.20 -9.32
C ALA A 48 15.54 20.45 -10.20
N TRP A 49 15.01 20.32 -11.43
CA TRP A 49 14.82 21.47 -12.31
C TRP A 49 13.92 22.56 -11.69
N LEU A 50 12.79 22.16 -11.08
CA LEU A 50 11.89 23.09 -10.38
C LEU A 50 12.58 23.78 -9.19
N LEU A 51 13.32 23.01 -8.39
CA LEU A 51 13.95 23.49 -7.16
C LEU A 51 15.15 24.39 -7.39
N PHE A 52 15.99 24.09 -8.39
CA PHE A 52 17.20 24.84 -8.68
C PHE A 52 17.02 25.91 -9.77
N GLY A 53 16.02 25.76 -10.65
CA GLY A 53 15.81 26.65 -11.79
C GLY A 53 14.61 27.59 -11.68
N VAL A 54 13.59 27.25 -10.89
CA VAL A 54 12.31 28.00 -10.87
C VAL A 54 12.02 28.61 -9.50
N VAL A 55 12.19 27.82 -8.42
CA VAL A 55 11.84 28.27 -7.07
C VAL A 55 13.00 29.02 -6.43
N PRO A 56 12.87 30.32 -6.14
CA PRO A 56 13.95 31.07 -5.51
C PRO A 56 14.21 30.57 -4.08
N GLY A 57 15.48 30.40 -3.74
CA GLY A 57 15.92 30.02 -2.40
C GLY A 57 17.34 29.46 -2.39
N GLN A 58 17.98 29.49 -1.22
CA GLN A 58 19.34 29.00 -1.06
C GLN A 58 19.34 27.48 -0.91
N LEU A 59 20.17 26.80 -1.72
CA LEU A 59 20.57 25.39 -1.57
C LEU A 59 19.40 24.41 -1.28
N PRO A 60 18.59 24.06 -2.29
CA PRO A 60 17.41 23.19 -2.13
C PRO A 60 17.75 21.70 -1.89
N TRP A 61 18.97 21.38 -1.47
CA TRP A 61 19.43 20.00 -1.28
C TRP A 61 18.57 19.21 -0.29
N SER A 62 18.08 19.87 0.77
CA SER A 62 17.18 19.25 1.74
C SER A 62 15.83 18.85 1.12
N ALA A 63 15.31 19.65 0.18
CA ALA A 63 14.10 19.34 -0.56
C ALA A 63 14.32 18.20 -1.56
N LEU A 64 15.43 18.21 -2.30
CA LEU A 64 15.75 17.08 -3.18
C LEU A 64 15.96 15.78 -2.38
N LEU A 65 16.63 15.84 -1.23
CA LEU A 65 16.82 14.69 -0.35
C LEU A 65 15.49 14.14 0.16
N LEU A 66 14.54 15.02 0.53
CA LEU A 66 13.20 14.62 0.90
C LEU A 66 12.49 13.86 -0.23
N TYR A 67 12.56 14.35 -1.46
CA TYR A 67 12.01 13.63 -2.62
C TYR A 67 12.60 12.22 -2.76
N LEU A 68 13.93 12.11 -2.69
CA LEU A 68 14.64 10.84 -2.86
C LEU A 68 14.32 9.85 -1.73
N LEU A 69 14.21 10.32 -0.49
CA LEU A 69 13.79 9.50 0.66
C LEU A 69 12.35 9.01 0.49
N LEU A 70 11.43 9.87 0.06
CA LEU A 70 10.04 9.48 -0.20
C LEU A 70 9.94 8.48 -1.37
N ALA A 71 10.67 8.70 -2.47
CA ALA A 71 10.72 7.76 -3.59
C ALA A 71 11.32 6.40 -3.18
N SER A 72 12.39 6.41 -2.37
CA SER A 72 13.03 5.18 -1.89
C SER A 72 12.15 4.40 -0.91
N THR A 73 11.47 5.09 0.01
CA THR A 73 10.49 4.43 0.89
C THR A 73 9.32 3.87 0.08
N HIS A 74 8.81 4.61 -0.91
CA HIS A 74 7.80 4.12 -1.84
C HIS A 74 8.26 2.86 -2.58
N PHE A 75 9.51 2.84 -3.05
CA PHE A 75 10.11 1.67 -3.68
C PHE A 75 10.05 0.44 -2.76
N LEU A 76 10.56 0.58 -1.54
CA LEU A 76 10.60 -0.51 -0.56
C LEU A 76 9.20 -1.05 -0.26
N PHE A 77 8.24 -0.14 -0.03
CA PHE A 77 6.84 -0.53 0.19
C PHE A 77 6.25 -1.23 -1.03
N PHE A 78 6.41 -0.68 -2.23
CA PHE A 78 5.87 -1.25 -3.46
C PHE A 78 6.51 -2.61 -3.78
N TRP A 79 7.82 -2.74 -3.59
CA TRP A 79 8.54 -3.97 -3.89
C TRP A 79 8.25 -5.09 -2.89
N SER A 80 7.93 -4.75 -1.64
CA SER A 80 7.47 -5.74 -0.66
C SER A 80 6.18 -6.48 -1.11
N PHE A 81 5.30 -5.81 -1.87
CA PHE A 81 4.13 -6.46 -2.48
C PHE A 81 4.50 -7.50 -3.56
N PHE A 82 5.62 -7.33 -4.27
CA PHE A 82 6.08 -8.30 -5.29
C PHE A 82 6.72 -9.55 -4.69
N PHE A 83 7.18 -9.47 -3.45
CA PHE A 83 7.75 -10.61 -2.73
C PHE A 83 6.70 -11.38 -1.92
N ASP A 84 5.42 -11.27 -2.30
CA ASP A 84 4.29 -12.00 -1.70
C ASP A 84 4.06 -11.72 -0.20
N ALA A 85 4.66 -10.64 0.32
CA ALA A 85 4.41 -10.15 1.68
C ALA A 85 3.08 -9.39 1.74
N ARG A 86 1.98 -10.01 1.32
CA ARG A 86 0.66 -9.54 1.76
C ARG A 86 0.64 -9.64 3.27
N SER A 87 0.43 -8.50 3.93
CA SER A 87 0.21 -8.49 5.38
C SER A 87 -0.83 -9.58 5.73
N PRO A 88 -0.48 -10.59 6.53
CA PRO A 88 -1.39 -11.65 6.93
C PRO A 88 -2.67 -11.09 7.54
N SER A 89 -2.57 -9.93 8.22
CA SER A 89 -3.70 -9.20 8.79
C SER A 89 -4.70 -8.75 7.74
N ALA A 90 -4.22 -8.20 6.63
CA ALA A 90 -5.08 -7.76 5.55
C ALA A 90 -5.77 -8.96 4.91
N LYS A 91 -5.02 -10.03 4.61
CA LYS A 91 -5.62 -11.26 4.05
C LYS A 91 -6.69 -11.85 4.98
N LEU A 92 -6.43 -11.87 6.30
CA LEU A 92 -7.38 -12.36 7.31
C LEU A 92 -8.67 -11.53 7.36
N LEU A 93 -8.56 -10.20 7.42
CA LEU A 93 -9.72 -9.30 7.44
C LEU A 93 -10.56 -9.41 6.17
N PHE A 94 -9.92 -9.61 5.01
CA PHE A 94 -10.62 -9.86 3.76
C PHE A 94 -11.34 -11.21 3.75
N LEU A 95 -10.71 -12.24 4.30
CA LEU A 95 -11.29 -13.58 4.39
C LEU A 95 -12.57 -13.55 5.24
N ILE A 96 -12.50 -12.95 6.43
CA ILE A 96 -13.64 -12.78 7.35
C ILE A 96 -14.74 -11.94 6.70
N ARG A 97 -14.40 -10.87 5.97
CA ARG A 97 -15.41 -10.03 5.31
C ARG A 97 -16.10 -10.77 4.17
N ARG A 98 -15.38 -11.59 3.40
CA ARG A 98 -15.91 -12.28 2.21
C ARG A 98 -16.77 -13.49 2.60
N HIS A 99 -16.33 -14.25 3.60
CA HIS A 99 -16.97 -15.51 4.00
C HIS A 99 -17.85 -15.37 5.25
N GLY A 100 -17.83 -14.21 5.92
CA GLY A 100 -18.55 -14.02 7.18
C GLY A 100 -17.77 -14.60 8.37
N PRO A 101 -18.46 -15.02 9.45
CA PRO A 101 -17.79 -15.61 10.61
C PRO A 101 -17.08 -16.93 10.27
N ILE A 102 -15.76 -16.96 10.40
CA ILE A 102 -14.90 -18.10 10.02
C ILE A 102 -14.26 -18.78 11.24
N THR A 103 -13.99 -20.08 11.19
CA THR A 103 -13.29 -20.80 12.26
C THR A 103 -11.77 -20.69 12.16
N ARG A 104 -11.07 -21.13 13.22
CA ARG A 104 -9.61 -21.22 13.21
C ARG A 104 -9.12 -22.22 12.17
N GLU A 105 -9.78 -23.37 12.01
CA GLU A 105 -9.40 -24.36 11.00
C GLU A 105 -9.55 -23.79 9.58
N GLU A 106 -10.65 -23.08 9.31
CA GLU A 106 -10.89 -22.44 8.01
C GLU A 106 -9.80 -21.42 7.70
N ILE A 107 -9.39 -20.60 8.67
CA ILE A 107 -8.26 -19.66 8.50
C ILE A 107 -7.02 -20.40 8.04
N LEU A 108 -6.62 -21.46 8.75
CA LEU A 108 -5.36 -22.17 8.48
C LEU A 108 -5.29 -22.78 7.08
N THR A 109 -6.42 -23.17 6.49
CA THR A 109 -6.44 -23.68 5.10
C THR A 109 -6.07 -22.64 4.04
N HIS A 110 -6.14 -21.34 4.38
CA HIS A 110 -5.85 -20.25 3.46
C HIS A 110 -4.43 -19.68 3.56
N PHE A 111 -3.62 -20.17 4.49
CA PHE A 111 -2.26 -19.67 4.72
C PHE A 111 -1.26 -20.82 4.83
N SER A 112 -0.05 -20.58 4.32
CA SER A 112 1.06 -21.54 4.34
C SER A 112 1.77 -21.63 5.69
N ASP A 113 1.74 -20.56 6.48
CA ASP A 113 2.40 -20.47 7.79
C ASP A 113 1.35 -20.32 8.90
N ALA A 114 1.09 -21.41 9.61
CA ALA A 114 0.10 -21.47 10.67
C ALA A 114 0.49 -20.61 11.88
N GLU A 115 1.77 -20.61 12.28
CA GLU A 115 2.24 -19.94 13.49
C GLU A 115 2.16 -18.42 13.35
N THR A 116 2.64 -17.89 12.22
CA THR A 116 2.58 -16.46 11.92
C THR A 116 1.13 -15.96 11.85
N VAL A 117 0.22 -16.79 11.33
CA VAL A 117 -1.20 -16.42 11.20
C VAL A 117 -1.91 -16.47 12.54
N LEU A 118 -1.65 -17.47 13.38
CA LEU A 118 -2.22 -17.55 14.73
C LEU A 118 -1.76 -16.37 15.59
N ASN A 119 -0.48 -16.03 15.55
CA ASN A 119 0.02 -14.82 16.18
C ASN A 119 -0.73 -13.58 15.69
N ARG A 120 -1.01 -13.51 14.38
CA ARG A 120 -1.75 -12.38 13.82
C ARG A 120 -3.22 -12.34 14.23
N VAL A 121 -3.88 -13.48 14.30
CA VAL A 121 -5.25 -13.59 14.84
C VAL A 121 -5.28 -13.06 16.28
N ASN A 122 -4.32 -13.47 17.11
CA ASN A 122 -4.21 -12.99 18.48
C ASN A 122 -3.96 -11.47 18.54
N THR A 123 -3.09 -10.93 17.69
CA THR A 123 -2.89 -9.47 17.57
C THR A 123 -4.19 -8.75 17.20
N LEU A 124 -4.93 -9.24 16.20
CA LEU A 124 -6.17 -8.61 15.75
C LEU A 124 -7.30 -8.72 16.78
N LEU A 125 -7.32 -9.78 17.60
CA LEU A 125 -8.22 -9.90 18.76
C LEU A 125 -7.86 -8.88 19.84
N TYR A 126 -6.59 -8.81 20.21
CA TYR A 126 -6.08 -7.84 21.19
C TYR A 126 -6.35 -6.40 20.76
N GLU A 127 -6.06 -6.08 19.50
CA GLU A 127 -6.34 -4.79 18.88
C GLU A 127 -7.84 -4.60 18.59
N LYS A 128 -8.74 -5.54 18.92
CA LYS A 128 -10.19 -5.52 18.70
C LYS A 128 -10.62 -5.26 17.25
N PHE A 129 -9.80 -5.61 16.27
CA PHE A 129 -10.17 -5.57 14.84
C PHE A 129 -11.03 -6.76 14.45
N ILE A 130 -10.88 -7.88 15.15
CA ILE A 130 -11.76 -9.05 15.05
C ILE A 130 -12.32 -9.38 16.44
N VAL A 131 -13.45 -10.05 16.46
CA VAL A 131 -14.13 -10.53 17.67
C VAL A 131 -14.41 -12.00 17.53
N GLU A 132 -14.06 -12.76 18.57
CA GLU A 132 -14.36 -14.18 18.70
C GLU A 132 -15.72 -14.35 19.38
N ARG A 133 -16.59 -15.16 18.78
CA ARG A 133 -17.88 -15.58 19.34
C ARG A 133 -18.00 -17.08 19.17
N GLY A 134 -17.86 -17.84 20.26
CA GLY A 134 -17.71 -19.29 20.18
C GLY A 134 -16.41 -19.65 19.45
N ASN A 135 -16.47 -20.58 18.49
CA ASN A 135 -15.31 -20.97 17.67
C ASN A 135 -15.21 -20.20 16.33
N ARG A 136 -15.76 -18.98 16.26
CA ARG A 136 -15.79 -18.19 15.01
C ARG A 136 -15.29 -16.77 15.23
N PHE A 137 -14.51 -16.28 14.27
CA PHE A 137 -13.98 -14.93 14.20
C PHE A 137 -14.81 -14.07 13.25
N SER A 138 -15.18 -12.87 13.69
CA SER A 138 -15.95 -11.89 12.93
C SER A 138 -15.26 -10.54 12.95
N ALA A 139 -15.49 -9.69 11.94
CA ALA A 139 -14.92 -8.36 11.90
C ALA A 139 -15.62 -7.45 12.92
N ALA A 140 -14.84 -6.72 13.73
CA ALA A 140 -15.40 -5.76 14.67
C ALA A 140 -15.97 -4.52 13.96
N SER A 141 -16.91 -3.83 14.61
CA SER A 141 -17.50 -2.58 14.11
C SER A 141 -16.44 -1.51 13.79
N LYS A 142 -15.37 -1.43 14.57
CA LYS A 142 -14.24 -0.51 14.33
C LYS A 142 -13.36 -0.88 13.13
N ALA A 143 -13.42 -2.13 12.67
CA ALA A 143 -12.70 -2.58 11.47
C ALA A 143 -13.45 -2.23 10.18
N LEU A 144 -14.77 -1.99 10.26
CA LEU A 144 -15.60 -1.68 9.09
C LEU A 144 -15.17 -0.41 8.35
N PRO A 145 -14.88 0.74 8.99
CA PRO A 145 -14.41 1.93 8.28
C PRO A 145 -13.13 1.67 7.49
N ILE A 146 -12.15 0.99 8.09
CA ILE A 146 -10.88 0.65 7.44
C ILE A 146 -11.13 -0.32 6.28
N ALA A 147 -11.96 -1.33 6.49
CA ALA A 147 -12.31 -2.28 5.44
C ALA A 147 -13.06 -1.59 4.28
N ARG A 148 -13.95 -0.62 4.56
CA ARG A 148 -14.65 0.17 3.54
C ARG A 148 -13.68 1.04 2.76
N PHE A 149 -12.77 1.73 3.44
CA PHE A 149 -11.72 2.50 2.78
C PHE A 149 -10.86 1.62 1.86
N MET A 150 -10.41 0.46 2.35
CA MET A 150 -9.62 -0.49 1.57
C MET A 150 -10.40 -1.06 0.37
N ALA A 151 -11.71 -1.27 0.51
CA ALA A 151 -12.57 -1.73 -0.58
C ALA A 151 -12.81 -0.63 -1.63
N TRP A 152 -13.09 0.60 -1.19
CA TRP A 152 -13.22 1.76 -2.06
C TRP A 152 -11.93 2.01 -2.84
N TYR A 153 -10.78 1.99 -2.15
CA TYR A 153 -9.46 2.11 -2.75
C TYR A 153 -9.22 1.01 -3.80
N ARG A 154 -9.52 -0.25 -3.50
CA ARG A 154 -9.43 -1.35 -4.48
C ARG A 154 -10.35 -1.16 -5.68
N HIS A 155 -11.57 -0.70 -5.47
CA HIS A 155 -12.54 -0.47 -6.54
C HIS A 155 -12.09 0.67 -7.45
N LEU A 156 -11.66 1.80 -6.87
CA LEU A 156 -11.05 2.91 -7.59
C LEU A 156 -9.87 2.43 -8.45
N MET A 157 -9.10 1.49 -7.91
CA MET A 157 -7.93 0.89 -8.55
C MET A 157 -8.23 -0.29 -9.50
N LYS A 158 -9.49 -0.76 -9.60
CA LYS A 158 -9.87 -2.01 -10.32
C LYS A 158 -9.04 -3.25 -9.91
N TRP A 159 -8.59 -3.31 -8.65
CA TRP A 159 -7.81 -4.43 -8.10
C TRP A 159 -8.69 -5.61 -7.62
N GLU A 160 -9.67 -6.01 -8.44
CA GLU A 160 -10.65 -7.05 -8.06
C GLU A 160 -10.18 -8.48 -8.38
N ARG A 161 -9.14 -8.66 -9.21
CA ARG A 161 -8.66 -9.99 -9.67
C ARG A 161 -7.17 -10.23 -9.57
N GLY A 162 -6.36 -9.18 -9.48
CA GLY A 162 -4.91 -9.28 -9.36
C GLY A 162 -4.52 -9.17 -7.91
N GLY A 163 -4.66 -10.29 -7.19
CA GLY A 163 -4.17 -10.36 -5.85
C GLY A 163 -4.76 -11.41 -4.93
#